data_AF-A0AA40SDE4-F1
#
_entry.id   AF-A0AA40SDE4-F1
#
_cell.length_a   1.000
_cell.length_b   1.000
_cell.length_c   1.000
_cell.angle_alpha   90.00
_cell.angle_beta   90.00
_cell.angle_gamma   90.00
#
_symmetry.space_group_name_H-M   'P 1'
#
loop_
_entity.id
_entity.type
_entity.pdbx_description
1 polymer ?
#
loop_
_entity_poly.entity_id
_entity_poly.type
_entity_poly.pdbx_seq_one_letter_code
_entity_poly.pdbx_strand_id
1 'polypeptide(L)' 'MATGVSEEAGRGAYGVVEGRRTTVGRPEPAAVVPDWARAAENRALLDGAAVAWLTVGGVPTGAVRFRHGDHPPVVQ' A
#
# COMPACT_ATOMS: atom_id res chain seq x y z
N MET A 1 -15.45 10.53 1.45
CA MET A 1 -15.54 9.40 2.41
C MET A 1 -15.50 8.09 1.64
N ALA A 2 -15.04 7.00 2.26
CA ALA A 2 -15.07 5.68 1.64
C ALA A 2 -16.39 4.96 1.98
N THR A 3 -16.98 4.27 1.00
CA THR A 3 -18.18 3.44 1.16
C THR A 3 -17.92 2.01 0.70
N GLY A 4 -18.74 1.06 1.17
CA GLY A 4 -18.57 -0.36 0.81
C GLY A 4 -17.21 -0.92 1.20
N VAL A 5 -16.66 -0.46 2.34
CA VAL A 5 -15.32 -0.82 2.80
C VAL A 5 -15.33 -2.25 3.30
N SER A 6 -14.39 -3.06 2.82
CA SER A 6 -14.21 -4.44 3.25
C SER A 6 -12.75 -4.84 3.14
N GLU A 7 -12.33 -5.69 4.08
CA GLU A 7 -11.01 -6.33 4.06
C GLU A 7 -11.04 -7.59 3.20
N GLU A 8 -9.92 -7.85 2.53
CA GLU A 8 -9.58 -9.14 1.94
C GLU A 8 -8.29 -9.66 2.59
N ALA A 9 -8.43 -10.73 3.37
CA ALA A 9 -7.35 -11.32 4.14
C ALA A 9 -6.13 -11.65 3.24
N GLY A 10 -4.95 -11.21 3.67
CA GLY A 10 -3.70 -11.42 2.93
C GLY A 10 -3.52 -10.52 1.69
N ARG A 11 -4.52 -9.71 1.32
CA ARG A 11 -4.43 -8.73 0.23
C ARG A 11 -4.51 -7.28 0.71
N GLY A 12 -5.40 -6.95 1.65
CA GLY A 12 -5.57 -5.60 2.17
C GLY A 12 -7.03 -5.21 2.28
N ALA A 13 -7.38 -3.97 1.96
CA ALA A 13 -8.74 -3.47 2.02
C ALA A 13 -9.17 -2.83 0.69
N TYR A 14 -10.47 -2.84 0.42
CA TYR A 14 -11.05 -2.16 -0.72
C TYR A 14 -12.25 -1.31 -0.31
N GLY A 15 -12.60 -0.36 -1.15
CA GLY A 15 -13.80 0.47 -0.99
C GLY A 15 -14.04 1.34 -2.21
N VAL A 16 -15.07 2.18 -2.13
CA VAL A 16 -15.38 3.18 -3.15
C VAL A 16 -15.12 4.57 -2.58
N VAL A 17 -14.27 5.34 -3.26
CA VAL A 17 -13.94 6.73 -2.92
C VAL A 17 -14.24 7.59 -4.13
N GLU A 18 -15.07 8.63 -3.97
CA GLU A 18 -15.51 9.48 -5.09
C GLU A 18 -16.06 8.68 -6.29
N GLY A 19 -16.83 7.63 -6.02
CA GLY A 19 -17.40 6.75 -7.04
C GLY A 19 -16.42 5.79 -7.72
N ARG A 20 -15.15 5.75 -7.30
CA ARG A 20 -14.10 4.92 -7.91
C ARG A 20 -13.70 3.78 -6.97
N ARG A 21 -13.52 2.57 -7.53
CA ARG A 21 -12.99 1.43 -6.77
C ARG A 21 -11.53 1.70 -6.41
N THR A 22 -11.26 1.66 -5.12
CA THR A 22 -9.94 1.89 -4.53
C THR A 22 -9.53 0.68 -3.70
N THR A 23 -8.26 0.34 -3.73
CA THR A 23 -7.69 -0.68 -2.84
C THR A 23 -6.46 -0.15 -2.13
N VAL A 24 -6.23 -0.64 -0.92
CA VAL A 24 -5.02 -0.42 -0.12
C VAL A 24 -4.46 -1.79 0.25
N GLY A 25 -3.24 -2.11 -0.17
CA GLY A 25 -2.62 -3.38 0.15
C GLY A 25 -1.67 -3.90 -0.92
N ARG A 26 -1.66 -5.20 -1.16
CA ARG A 26 -0.88 -5.83 -2.23
C ARG A 26 -1.53 -5.50 -3.59
N PRO A 27 -0.75 -5.16 -4.63
CA PRO A 27 -1.32 -4.94 -5.96
C PRO A 27 -1.86 -6.26 -6.52
N GLU A 28 -2.82 -6.18 -7.43
CA GLU A 28 -3.26 -7.38 -8.16
C GLU A 28 -2.08 -7.99 -8.94
N PRO A 29 -1.99 -9.33 -9.06
CA PRO A 29 -0.87 -10.01 -9.71
C PRO A 29 -0.59 -9.57 -11.16
N ALA A 30 -1.61 -9.03 -11.85
CA ALA A 30 -1.53 -8.54 -13.22
C ALA A 30 -1.74 -7.02 -13.34
N ALA A 31 -1.62 -6.27 -12.23
CA ALA A 31 -1.72 -4.82 -12.27
C ALA A 31 -0.61 -4.23 -13.15
N VAL A 32 -0.96 -3.24 -13.98
CA VAL A 32 0.04 -2.45 -14.69
C VAL A 32 0.83 -1.66 -13.64
N VAL A 33 2.14 -1.94 -13.54
CA VAL A 33 3.03 -1.27 -12.59
C VAL A 33 3.74 -0.12 -13.31
N PRO A 34 3.46 1.14 -12.96
CA PRO A 34 4.20 2.28 -13.50
C PRO A 34 5.67 2.27 -13.06
N ASP A 35 6.56 2.90 -13.81
CA ASP A 35 8.00 2.94 -13.49
C ASP A 35 8.31 3.50 -12.09
N TRP A 36 7.58 4.53 -11.68
CA TRP A 36 7.73 5.11 -10.34
C TRP A 36 7.37 4.10 -9.23
N ALA A 37 6.40 3.22 -9.47
CA ALA A 37 5.98 2.21 -8.51
C ALA A 37 7.09 1.16 -8.35
N ARG A 38 7.70 0.73 -9.45
CA ARG A 38 8.88 -0.15 -9.40
C ARG A 38 10.05 0.49 -8.63
N ALA A 39 10.32 1.77 -8.86
CA ALA A 39 11.33 2.50 -8.09
C ALA A 39 10.97 2.59 -6.60
N ALA A 40 9.69 2.78 -6.27
CA ALA A 40 9.23 2.84 -4.90
C ALA A 40 9.34 1.50 -4.16
N GLU A 41 9.08 0.39 -4.86
CA GLU A 41 9.26 -0.98 -4.36
C GLU A 41 10.73 -1.29 -4.11
N ASN A 42 11.61 -1.02 -5.08
CA ASN A 42 13.05 -1.19 -4.94
C ASN A 42 13.57 -0.43 -3.71
N ARG A 43 13.09 0.80 -3.51
CA ARG A 43 13.52 1.58 -2.36
C ARG A 43 13.00 1.02 -1.04
N ALA A 44 11.75 0.56 -0.98
CA ALA A 44 11.22 -0.10 0.21
C ALA A 44 12.03 -1.37 0.56
N LEU A 45 12.40 -2.17 -0.44
CA LEU A 45 13.26 -3.35 -0.26
C LEU A 45 14.64 -2.97 0.31
N LEU A 46 15.27 -1.93 -0.24
CA LEU A 46 16.55 -1.41 0.26
C LEU A 46 16.47 -0.86 1.68
N ASP A 47 15.33 -0.29 2.06
CA ASP A 47 15.06 0.25 3.39
C ASP A 47 14.62 -0.83 4.40
N GLY A 48 14.46 -2.10 3.97
CA GLY A 48 13.87 -3.15 4.80
C GLY A 48 12.41 -2.84 5.22
N ALA A 49 11.73 -1.99 4.45
CA ALA A 49 10.41 -1.47 4.74
C ALA A 49 9.32 -2.31 4.05
N ALA A 50 8.23 -2.58 4.76
CA ALA A 50 7.01 -3.07 4.12
C ALA A 50 6.37 -1.94 3.30
N VAL A 51 5.68 -2.30 2.22
CA VAL A 51 4.95 -1.34 1.37
C VAL A 51 3.49 -1.78 1.20
N ALA A 52 2.56 -0.84 1.35
CA ALA A 52 1.18 -0.99 0.92
C ALA A 52 0.92 -0.07 -0.28
N TRP A 53 0.23 -0.58 -1.28
CA TRP A 53 -0.10 0.13 -2.51
C TRP A 53 -1.50 0.68 -2.44
N LEU A 54 -1.66 1.93 -2.90
CA LEU A 54 -2.95 2.52 -3.16
C LEU A 54 -3.24 2.38 -4.65
N THR A 55 -4.31 1.66 -5.02
CA THR A 55 -4.73 1.55 -6.41
C THR A 55 -6.11 2.17 -6.62
N VAL A 56 -6.31 2.80 -7.78
CA VAL A 56 -7.60 3.31 -8.23
C VAL A 56 -7.91 2.69 -9.58
N GLY A 57 -9.01 1.95 -9.67
CA GLY A 57 -9.35 1.19 -10.89
C GLY A 57 -8.27 0.16 -11.27
N GLY A 58 -7.56 -0.41 -10.28
CA GLY A 58 -6.49 -1.39 -10.50
C GLY A 58 -5.13 -0.80 -10.86
N VAL A 59 -5.01 0.52 -11.03
CA VAL A 59 -3.74 1.19 -11.33
C VAL A 59 -3.14 1.76 -10.05
N PRO A 60 -1.86 1.47 -9.72
CA PRO A 60 -1.16 2.12 -8.62
C PRO A 60 -1.19 3.64 -8.77
N THR A 61 -1.59 4.32 -7.71
CA THR A 61 -1.63 5.80 -7.61
C THR A 61 -0.78 6.33 -6.47
N GLY A 62 -0.38 5.45 -5.53
CA GLY A 62 0.53 5.79 -4.46
C GLY A 62 1.07 4.55 -3.74
N ALA A 63 2.06 4.79 -2.88
CA ALA A 63 2.69 3.77 -2.05
C ALA A 63 2.89 4.33 -0.63
N VAL A 64 2.56 3.52 0.37
CA VAL A 64 2.81 3.80 1.78
C VAL A 64 3.90 2.86 2.25
N ARG A 65 5.00 3.41 2.77
CA ARG A 65 6.09 2.63 3.36
C ARG A 65 5.94 2.60 4.87
N PHE A 66 6.10 1.42 5.44
CA PHE A 66 6.13 1.23 6.88
C PHE A 66 7.57 1.15 7.34
N ARG A 67 7.93 2.01 8.28
CA ARG A 67 9.17 1.92 9.02
C ARG A 67 8.84 1.47 10.44
N HIS A 68 9.73 0.67 11.02
CA HIS A 68 9.70 0.47 12.47
C HIS A 68 10.00 1.83 13.14
N GLY A 69 9.23 2.18 14.17
CA GLY A 69 9.53 3.36 14.97
C GLY A 69 10.64 3.02 15.94
N ASP A 70 11.65 3.87 16.02
CA ASP A 70 12.73 3.72 16.99
C ASP A 70 12.13 3.95 18.38
N HIS A 71 11.93 2.87 19.14
CA HIS A 71 11.58 3.02 20.55
C HIS A 71 12.87 3.36 21.31
N PRO A 72 12.94 4.51 22.03
CA PRO A 72 14.13 4.81 22.84
C PRO A 72 14.34 3.69 23.86
N PRO A 73 15.59 3.30 24.18
CA PRO A 73 15.84 2.22 25.12
C PRO A 73 15.12 2.50 26.44
N VAL A 74 14.35 1.53 26.93
CA VAL A 74 13.75 1.60 28.26
C VAL A 74 14.89 1.38 29.25
N VAL A 75 15.38 2.46 29.86
CA VAL A 75 16.34 2.39 30.96
C VAL A 75 15.55 2.06 32.22
N GLN A 76 15.77 0.86 32.77
CA GLN A 76 15.27 0.47 34.11
C GLN A 76 16.24 0.96 35.19
#